data_AF-A0A7R9DQM8-F1
#
_entry.id   AF-A0A7R9DQM8-F1
#
_cell.length_a   1.000
_cell.length_b   1.000
_cell.length_c   1.000
_cell.angle_alpha   90.00
_cell.angle_beta   90.00
_cell.angle_gamma   90.00
#
_symmetry.space_group_name_H-M   'P 1'
#
loop_
_entity.id
_entity.type
_entity.pdbx_description
1 polymer ?
#
loop_
_entity_poly.entity_id
_entity_poly.type
_entity_poly.pdbx_seq_one_letter_code
_entity_poly.pdbx_strand_id
1 'polypeptide(L)' 'MEQPSRSSALTLETKVLAALRFFAGGSYQTSVGQDSNLCIHQSSVSRAITEVSNAINTHLFDQWVRLDLTPASLATLRQG' A
#
# COMPACT_ATOMS: atom_id res chain seq x y z
N MET A 1 14.20 -12.32 -13.61
CA MET A 1 13.07 -12.05 -12.69
C MET A 1 11.94 -12.93 -13.18
N GLU A 2 11.79 -14.12 -12.57
CA GLU A 2 10.84 -15.13 -13.03
C GLU A 2 9.41 -14.68 -12.70
N GLN A 3 8.63 -14.44 -13.76
CA GLN A 3 7.24 -14.04 -13.72
C GLN A 3 6.34 -15.22 -13.29
N PRO A 4 5.18 -14.98 -12.67
CA PRO A 4 4.42 -16.05 -12.04
C PRO A 4 3.94 -17.10 -13.07
N SER A 5 4.16 -18.37 -12.72
CA SER A 5 3.88 -19.59 -13.52
C SER A 5 2.40 -19.95 -13.64
N ARG A 6 1.49 -19.01 -13.39
CA ARG A 6 0.04 -19.19 -13.56
C ARG A 6 -0.48 -18.03 -14.39
N SER A 7 -1.08 -18.32 -15.55
CA SER A 7 -1.58 -17.33 -16.52
C SER A 7 -2.54 -16.28 -15.97
N SER A 8 -3.13 -16.52 -14.79
CA SER A 8 -4.06 -15.60 -14.08
C SER A 8 -3.41 -14.82 -12.93
N ALA A 9 -2.12 -15.03 -12.64
CA ALA A 9 -1.44 -14.34 -11.55
C ALA A 9 -1.02 -12.93 -12.00
N LEU A 10 -1.37 -11.92 -11.21
CA LEU A 10 -0.94 -10.55 -11.45
C LEU A 10 0.59 -10.45 -11.34
N THR A 11 1.20 -9.70 -12.25
CA THR A 11 2.63 -9.38 -12.15
C THR A 11 2.89 -8.50 -10.94
N LEU A 12 4.15 -8.47 -10.48
CA LEU A 12 4.54 -7.66 -9.32
C LEU A 12 4.26 -6.18 -9.58
N GLU A 13 4.53 -5.71 -10.80
CA GLU A 13 4.31 -4.33 -11.23
C GLU A 13 2.82 -3.98 -11.15
N THR A 14 1.94 -4.86 -11.64
CA THR A 14 0.49 -4.64 -11.55
C THR A 14 0.02 -4.58 -10.09
N LYS A 15 0.56 -5.43 -9.21
CA LYS A 15 0.24 -5.39 -7.77
C LYS A 15 0.67 -4.06 -7.14
N VAL A 16 1.89 -3.60 -7.41
CA VAL A 16 2.42 -2.34 -6.89
C VAL A 16 1.61 -1.15 -7.40
N LEU A 17 1.32 -1.10 -8.70
CA LEU A 17 0.53 0.00 -9.30
C LEU A 17 -0.90 0.03 -8.77
N ALA A 18 -1.54 -1.14 -8.59
CA ALA A 18 -2.89 -1.23 -8.01
C ALA A 18 -2.91 -0.71 -6.56
N ALA A 19 -1.93 -1.09 -5.75
CA ALA A 19 -1.81 -0.62 -4.37
C ALA A 19 -1.52 0.90 -4.30
N LEU A 20 -0.62 1.41 -5.14
CA LEU A 20 -0.31 2.84 -5.21
C LEU A 20 -1.53 3.68 -5.58
N ARG A 21 -2.31 3.23 -6.57
CA ARG A 21 -3.56 3.90 -6.95
C ARG A 21 -4.56 3.94 -5.80
N PHE A 22 -4.69 2.84 -5.06
CA PHE A 22 -5.55 2.77 -3.88
C PHE A 22 -5.10 3.76 -2.79
N PHE A 23 -3.80 3.82 -2.48
CA PHE A 23 -3.26 4.76 -1.49
C PHE A 23 -3.44 6.21 -1.91
N ALA A 24 -3.18 6.53 -3.19
CA ALA A 24 -3.37 7.87 -3.74
C ALA A 24 -4.84 8.32 -3.73
N GLY A 25 -5.77 7.38 -3.92
CA GLY A 25 -7.23 7.62 -3.85
C GLY A 25 -7.77 7.75 -2.42
N GLY A 26 -6.92 7.78 -1.40
CA GLY A 26 -7.32 7.95 0.00
C GLY A 26 -7.87 6.69 0.67
N SER A 27 -7.63 5.50 0.10
CA SER A 27 -7.86 4.14 0.66
C SER A 27 -9.28 3.77 1.11
N TYR A 28 -10.16 4.73 1.39
CA TYR A 28 -11.48 4.53 2.00
C TYR A 28 -12.54 5.50 1.44
N GLN A 29 -12.13 6.65 0.88
CA GLN A 29 -13.07 7.68 0.40
C GLN A 29 -13.57 7.41 -1.01
N THR A 30 -12.81 6.67 -1.82
CA THR A 30 -13.22 6.32 -3.18
C THR A 30 -14.03 5.01 -3.11
N SER A 31 -15.35 5.14 -3.24
CA SER A 31 -16.39 4.12 -3.18
C SER A 31 -15.93 2.67 -3.37
N VAL A 32 -16.10 1.87 -2.32
CA VAL A 32 -15.89 0.42 -2.18
C VAL A 32 -16.65 -0.45 -3.21
N GLY A 33 -17.36 0.15 -4.17
CA GLY A 33 -18.23 -0.56 -5.12
C GLY A 33 -17.80 -0.58 -6.59
N GLN A 34 -16.91 0.30 -7.06
CA GLN A 34 -16.69 0.48 -8.51
C GLN A 34 -15.26 0.89 -8.90
N ASP A 35 -14.22 0.26 -8.36
CA ASP A 35 -12.90 0.36 -8.99
C ASP A 35 -12.81 -0.57 -10.21
N SER A 36 -13.59 -0.26 -11.24
CA SER A 36 -13.57 -0.93 -12.55
C SER A 36 -12.39 -0.51 -13.44
N ASN A 37 -11.47 0.32 -12.91
CA ASN A 37 -10.35 0.87 -13.67
C ASN A 37 -9.22 -0.14 -13.91
N LEU A 38 -9.13 -1.16 -13.06
CA LEU A 38 -8.25 -2.30 -13.27
C LEU A 38 -9.18 -3.47 -13.56
N CYS A 39 -9.03 -4.12 -14.71
CA CYS A 39 -9.82 -5.28 -15.11
C CYS A 39 -9.44 -6.54 -14.28
N ILE A 40 -9.42 -6.40 -12.95
CA ILE A 40 -8.96 -7.37 -11.98
C ILE A 40 -9.99 -7.48 -10.86
N HIS A 41 -10.16 -8.68 -10.32
CA HIS A 41 -11.09 -8.91 -9.23
C HIS A 41 -10.70 -8.12 -7.99
N GLN A 42 -11.69 -7.57 -7.27
CA GLN A 42 -11.50 -6.89 -5.99
C GLN A 42 -10.67 -7.70 -4.98
N SER A 43 -10.84 -9.03 -4.94
CA SER A 43 -10.05 -9.92 -4.07
C SER A 43 -8.56 -9.94 -4.43
N SER A 44 -8.22 -9.76 -5.71
CA SER A 44 -6.83 -9.64 -6.16
C SER A 44 -6.25 -8.26 -5.83
N VAL A 45 -7.05 -7.19 -5.91
CA VAL A 45 -6.67 -5.85 -5.43
C VAL A 45 -6.38 -5.87 -3.93
N SER A 46 -7.26 -6.46 -3.14
CA SER A 46 -7.11 -6.57 -1.68
C SER A 46 -5.83 -7.32 -1.28
N ARG A 47 -5.51 -8.42 -1.97
CA ARG A 47 -4.24 -9.14 -1.78
C ARG A 47 -3.04 -8.28 -2.16
N ALA A 48 -3.09 -7.58 -3.29
CA ALA A 48 -2.02 -6.69 -3.73
C ALA A 48 -1.75 -5.57 -2.71
N ILE A 49 -2.80 -4.92 -2.19
CA ILE A 49 -2.69 -3.89 -1.14
C ILE A 49 -2.01 -4.48 0.10
N THR A 50 -2.44 -5.66 0.55
CA THR A 50 -1.85 -6.31 1.74
C THR A 50 -0.37 -6.62 1.54
N GLU A 51 -0.02 -7.25 0.41
CA GLU A 51 1.38 -7.60 0.08
C GLU A 51 2.26 -6.36 0.00
N VAL A 52 1.83 -5.31 -0.70
CA VAL A 52 2.59 -4.08 -0.88
C VAL A 52 2.71 -3.30 0.43
N SER A 53 1.65 -3.24 1.24
CA SER A 53 1.69 -2.59 2.56
C SER A 53 2.70 -3.26 3.48
N ASN A 54 2.71 -4.61 3.51
CA ASN A 54 3.69 -5.36 4.29
C ASN A 54 5.12 -5.11 3.80
N ALA A 55 5.34 -5.05 2.49
CA ALA A 55 6.64 -4.76 1.91
C ALA A 55 7.12 -3.34 2.28
N ILE A 56 6.24 -2.35 2.21
CA ILE A 56 6.54 -0.97 2.64
C ILE A 56 6.91 -0.96 4.13
N ASN A 57 6.09 -1.59 4.98
CA ASN A 57 6.33 -1.64 6.42
C ASN A 57 7.64 -2.33 6.79
N THR A 58 7.98 -3.42 6.09
CA THR A 58 9.16 -4.24 6.42
C THR A 58 10.46 -3.65 5.87
N HIS A 59 10.42 -2.99 4.72
CA HIS A 59 11.65 -2.61 4.01
C HIS A 59 11.86 -1.10 3.86
N LEU A 60 10.78 -0.31 3.87
CA LEU A 60 10.85 1.13 3.58
C LEU A 60 10.49 1.99 4.80
N PHE A 61 9.68 1.49 5.73
CA PHE A 61 9.20 2.29 6.85
C PHE A 61 10.33 2.88 7.69
N ASP A 62 11.30 2.07 8.11
CA ASP A 62 12.45 2.55 8.92
C ASP A 62 13.37 3.53 8.17
N GLN A 63 13.37 3.48 6.84
CA GLN A 63 14.20 4.36 6.01
C GLN A 63 13.54 5.73 5.81
N TRP A 64 12.23 5.73 5.56
CA TRP A 64 11.49 6.91 5.10
C TRP A 64 10.65 7.56 6.20
N VAL A 65 10.26 6.81 7.23
CA VAL A 65 9.46 7.28 8.35
C VAL A 65 10.31 7.23 9.62
N ARG A 66 11.10 8.29 9.83
CA ARG A 66 11.77 8.53 11.11
C ARG A 66 10.87 9.41 11.95
N LEU A 67 10.07 8.77 12.81
CA LEU A 67 9.42 9.52 13.87
C LEU A 67 10.47 9.79 14.94
N ASP A 68 10.88 11.05 15.11
CA ASP A 68 11.75 11.45 16.19
C ASP A 68 10.99 11.30 17.51
N LEU A 69 11.04 10.09 18.07
CA LEU A 69 10.41 9.70 19.34
C LEU A 69 11.21 10.15 20.56
N THR A 70 12.06 11.17 20.40
CA THR A 70 12.77 11.77 21.52
C THR A 70 11.75 12.39 22.48
N PRO A 71 11.95 12.30 23.81
CA PRO A 71 11.02 12.86 24.79
C PRO A 71 10.69 14.34 24.55
N ALA A 72 11.66 15.10 24.02
CA ALA A 72 11.49 16.51 23.64
C ALA A 72 10.54 16.72 22.45
N SER A 73 10.67 15.92 21.39
CA SER A 73 9.79 15.96 20.21
C SER A 73 8.37 15.51 20.55
N LEU A 74 8.24 14.49 21.40
CA LEU A 74 6.95 14.00 21.91
C LEU A 74 6.24 15.02 22.81
N ALA A 75 6.98 15.77 23.64
CA ALA A 75 6.41 16.84 24.46
C ALA A 75 5.83 17.99 23.61
N THR A 76 6.46 18.26 22.45
CA THR A 76 6.01 19.28 21.50
C THR A 76 4.72 18.85 20.77
N LEU A 77 4.63 17.58 20.37
CA LEU A 77 3.44 17.03 19.69
C LEU A 77 2.18 16.98 20.56
N ARG A 78 2.31 16.98 21.90
CA ARG A 78 1.16 16.94 22.84
C ARG A 78 0.59 18.32 23.18
N GLN A 79 1.22 19.41 22.73
CA GLN A 79 0.78 20.78 23.03
C GLN A 79 0.07 21.49 21.85
N GLY A 80 -0.18 20.78 20.74
CA GLY A 80 -1.07 21.23 19.67
C GLY A 80 -2.44 20.57 19.78
#